data_AF-A0AAV7CQX9-F1
#
_entry.id   AF-A0AAV7CQX9-F1
#
_cell.length_a   1.000
_cell.length_b   1.000
_cell.length_c   1.000
_cell.angle_alpha   90.00
_cell.angle_beta   90.00
_cell.angle_gamma   90.00
#
_symmetry.space_group_name_H-M   'P 1'
#
loop_
_entity.id
_entity.type
_entity.pdbx_description
1 polymer ?
#
loop_
_entity_poly.entity_id
_entity_poly.type
_entity_poly.pdbx_seq_one_letter_code
_entity_poly.pdbx_strand_id
1 'polypeptide(L)'
;MSEKELRSLSQEELRKRLYQTFKKKGVLDSLKTQLRNQLIQDLKLRAVGGESLQPPRDSGDTLLHRACNSLVADHLRRCGYEFSLSVFYPECGLEKEKDFTIHDLMQLMKINPKSEFYKSMMAAYQNNSTKGFLLQILTELMDYHLQRDGRDADTQTISTSPYKESIVDKLKFIDEQFEELYPKRPKFESLQGKLCEYRREIDEQLQKEMSQKFQHFKDVELAKIILVEKEKSQKEISELRRELERAYQLKYDGLVSREKNAIERLHMQQEIESKEVYAQRQTLLKEIEAVRNREMDLRQRIESFELAQKLQEEKNRSVNELLRKRELDVKNIEDTFQQKLQDERLRYQVEIKEEYLKKTQKISEDERRNGEEAARLREDAIIINMKKQEQEQAITRTTQLQVEVDTLKAQLSLVTQQNQNLNEKLREFAAYPLVQQEKLELQAQVQLFKQQIEELRKENHHLREKTMQPSTEFLTLQEQINQLESARKFEQNEFKIQREILEKQLELEIERGLEMKIQLLSREESSKRLSAQVEQLEFQLRQTQQGFCLYHFFPLVHGLNINVS
;
A
#
# COMPACT_ATOMS: atom_id res chain seq x y z
N MET A 1 4.26 18.94 29.87
CA MET A 1 4.75 19.85 28.81
C MET A 1 5.75 19.09 27.97
N SER A 2 5.66 19.16 26.65
CA SER A 2 6.68 18.56 25.77
C SER A 2 7.87 19.50 25.65
N GLU A 3 9.10 18.99 25.75
CA GLU A 3 10.31 19.80 25.57
C GLU A 3 10.34 20.53 24.21
N LYS A 4 9.70 19.97 23.19
CA LYS A 4 9.66 20.55 21.83
C LYS A 4 8.94 21.90 21.78
N GLU A 5 7.99 22.18 22.67
CA GLU A 5 7.26 23.46 22.72
C GLU A 5 8.04 24.59 23.40
N LEU A 6 9.08 24.25 24.18
CA LEU A 6 9.90 25.22 24.91
C LEU A 6 11.05 25.81 24.07
N ARG A 7 11.42 25.14 22.96
CA ARG A 7 12.58 25.51 22.13
C ARG A 7 12.24 26.42 20.93
N SER A 8 10.97 26.80 20.75
CA SER A 8 10.48 27.59 19.60
C SER A 8 9.88 28.96 19.96
N LEU A 9 9.95 29.38 21.23
CA LEU A 9 9.35 30.63 21.72
C LEU A 9 10.39 31.73 21.90
N SER A 10 10.00 32.98 21.62
CA SER A 10 10.85 34.15 21.88
C SER A 10 11.11 34.33 23.38
N GLN A 11 12.24 34.94 23.75
CA GLN A 11 12.57 35.22 25.16
C GLN A 11 11.50 36.10 25.85
N GLU A 12 10.83 36.98 25.10
CA GLU A 12 9.71 37.76 25.62
C GLU A 12 8.44 36.93 25.78
N GLU A 13 8.15 36.03 24.84
CA GLU A 13 6.98 35.15 24.94
C GLU A 13 7.13 34.18 26.11
N LEU A 14 8.34 33.65 26.32
CA LEU A 14 8.67 32.84 27.48
C LEU A 14 8.48 33.64 28.78
N ARG A 15 8.97 34.88 28.86
CA ARG A 15 8.73 35.79 30.00
C ARG A 15 7.23 36.05 30.22
N LYS A 16 6.47 36.39 29.17
CA LYS A 16 5.03 36.65 29.22
C LYS A 16 4.24 35.40 29.65
N ARG A 17 4.57 34.21 29.13
CA ARG A 17 3.93 32.93 29.51
C ARG A 17 4.32 32.49 30.93
N LEU A 18 5.56 32.67 31.36
CA LEU A 18 5.98 32.39 32.74
C LEU A 18 5.26 33.31 33.74
N TYR A 19 5.21 34.62 33.47
CA TYR A 19 4.44 35.57 34.29
C TYR A 19 2.96 35.19 34.39
N GLN A 20 2.32 34.85 33.25
CA GLN A 20 0.94 34.35 33.25
C GLN A 20 0.79 33.02 34.01
N THR A 21 1.78 32.13 33.96
CA THR A 21 1.75 30.84 34.67
C THR A 21 1.87 31.03 36.18
N PHE A 22 2.80 31.87 36.65
CA PHE A 22 2.91 32.20 38.08
C PHE A 22 1.69 32.98 38.59
N LYS A 23 1.09 33.84 37.76
CA LYS A 23 -0.18 34.52 38.09
C LYS A 23 -1.35 33.53 38.19
N LYS A 24 -1.50 32.61 37.21
CA LYS A 24 -2.55 31.57 37.23
C LYS A 24 -2.39 30.56 38.37
N LYS A 25 -1.16 30.30 38.83
CA LYS A 25 -0.89 29.42 39.98
C LYS A 25 -0.90 30.14 41.36
N GLY A 26 -1.18 31.44 41.41
CA GLY A 26 -1.16 32.22 42.66
C GLY A 26 0.22 32.50 43.28
N VAL A 27 1.30 31.92 42.73
CA VAL A 27 2.68 32.04 43.24
C VAL A 27 3.31 33.41 42.96
N LEU A 28 2.67 34.24 42.12
CA LEU A 28 3.23 35.55 41.75
C LEU A 28 3.45 36.47 42.96
N ASP A 29 2.52 36.49 43.93
CA ASP A 29 2.56 37.44 45.04
C ASP A 29 3.41 36.94 46.23
N SER A 30 3.54 35.63 46.42
CA SER A 30 4.56 35.06 47.30
C SER A 30 5.97 35.31 46.74
N LEU A 31 6.18 35.15 45.43
CA LEU A 31 7.45 35.45 44.77
C LEU A 31 7.81 36.95 44.86
N LYS A 32 6.85 37.87 44.65
CA LYS A 32 7.05 39.31 44.89
C LYS A 32 7.44 39.60 46.34
N THR A 33 6.83 38.89 47.30
CA THR A 33 7.11 39.08 48.73
C THR A 33 8.49 38.56 49.10
N GLN A 34 8.90 37.41 48.55
CA GLN A 34 10.27 36.89 48.68
C GLN A 34 11.30 37.85 48.06
N LEU A 35 11.07 38.35 46.84
CA LEU A 35 11.97 39.31 46.18
C LEU A 35 12.05 40.65 46.93
N ARG A 36 10.94 41.14 47.50
CA ARG A 36 10.95 42.32 48.39
C ARG A 36 11.74 42.05 49.67
N ASN A 37 11.55 40.90 50.30
CA ASN A 37 12.26 40.53 51.53
C ASN A 37 13.77 40.33 51.27
N GLN A 38 14.15 39.76 50.13
CA GLN A 38 15.54 39.67 49.68
C GLN A 38 16.12 41.06 49.43
N LEU A 39 15.44 41.94 48.69
CA LEU A 39 15.90 43.32 48.48
C LEU A 39 16.06 44.09 49.81
N ILE A 40 15.15 43.88 50.77
CA ILE A 40 15.23 44.46 52.12
C ILE A 40 16.40 43.85 52.93
N GLN A 41 16.69 42.56 52.76
CA GLN A 41 17.85 41.91 53.37
C GLN A 41 19.16 42.40 52.75
N ASP A 42 19.25 42.52 51.43
CA ASP A 42 20.43 43.04 50.71
C ASP A 42 20.68 44.51 51.07
N LEU A 43 19.64 45.34 51.15
CA LEU A 43 19.74 46.73 51.59
C LEU A 43 20.16 46.83 53.07
N LYS A 44 19.66 45.95 53.94
CA LYS A 44 20.10 45.87 55.35
C LYS A 44 21.54 45.40 55.48
N LEU A 45 21.96 44.38 54.73
CA LEU A 45 23.34 43.91 54.70
C LEU A 45 24.29 44.99 54.17
N ARG A 46 23.85 45.77 53.17
CA ARG A 46 24.61 46.92 52.66
C ARG A 46 24.66 48.09 53.66
N ALA A 47 23.63 48.28 54.48
CA ALA A 47 23.62 49.21 55.61
C ALA A 47 24.41 48.70 56.85
N VAL A 48 24.75 47.42 56.91
CA VAL A 48 25.67 46.83 57.90
C VAL A 48 27.13 46.88 57.41
N GLY A 49 27.35 47.00 56.10
CA GLY A 49 28.67 47.19 55.48
C GLY A 49 29.17 48.64 55.41
N GLY A 50 28.44 49.58 56.01
CA GLY A 50 28.86 50.98 56.24
C GLY A 50 28.62 51.35 57.70
N GLU A 51 29.36 52.33 58.21
CA GLU A 51 29.33 52.67 59.63
C GLU A 51 27.93 53.06 60.10
N SER A 52 27.42 52.33 61.10
CA SER A 52 26.20 52.67 61.82
C SER A 52 26.44 53.91 62.67
N LEU A 53 26.35 55.09 62.06
CA LEU A 53 26.40 56.41 62.68
C LEU A 53 25.21 56.63 63.64
N GLN A 54 25.22 55.93 64.77
CA GLN A 54 24.52 56.40 65.95
C GLN A 54 25.27 57.62 66.47
N PRO A 55 24.60 58.77 66.69
CA PRO A 55 25.28 59.95 67.20
C PRO A 55 25.88 59.66 68.58
N PRO A 56 27.10 60.16 68.88
CA PRO A 56 27.81 59.82 70.10
C PRO A 56 27.06 60.30 71.34
N ARG A 57 26.47 59.34 72.07
CA ARG A 57 25.97 59.56 73.43
C ARG A 57 27.16 59.58 74.38
N ASP A 58 27.72 60.77 74.60
CA ASP A 58 27.93 61.35 75.93
C ASP A 58 28.90 62.53 75.87
N SER A 59 28.37 63.74 76.09
CA SER A 59 29.11 64.96 76.42
C SER A 59 28.14 66.00 76.99
N GLY A 60 28.59 66.75 78.01
CA GLY A 60 27.71 67.64 78.76
C GLY A 60 27.42 68.96 78.06
N ASP A 61 26.33 69.03 77.29
CA ASP A 61 25.34 70.11 77.40
C ASP A 61 24.09 69.83 76.53
N THR A 62 23.24 68.92 77.01
CA THR A 62 22.10 68.35 76.25
C THR A 62 21.06 69.39 75.80
N LEU A 63 20.97 70.53 76.49
CA LEU A 63 20.07 71.63 76.15
C LEU A 63 20.67 72.56 75.09
N LEU A 64 21.95 72.96 75.23
CA LEU A 64 22.61 73.80 74.22
C LEU A 64 22.80 73.06 72.90
N HIS A 65 23.15 71.77 72.92
CA HIS A 65 23.25 70.97 71.69
C HIS A 65 21.90 70.88 70.95
N ARG A 66 20.78 70.68 71.68
CA ARG A 66 19.43 70.71 71.09
C ARG A 66 19.07 72.12 70.58
N ALA A 67 19.49 73.18 71.27
CA ALA A 67 19.29 74.56 70.83
C ALA A 67 20.05 74.87 69.54
N CYS A 68 21.32 74.47 69.42
CA CYS A 68 22.09 74.58 68.18
C CYS A 68 21.40 73.86 67.01
N ASN A 69 20.89 72.65 67.23
CA ASN A 69 20.19 71.91 66.18
C ASN A 69 18.83 72.57 65.83
N SER A 70 18.13 73.16 66.81
CA SER A 70 16.89 73.93 66.57
C SER A 70 17.16 75.23 65.79
N LEU A 71 18.27 75.92 66.07
CA LEU A 71 18.71 77.13 65.36
C LEU A 71 18.98 76.84 63.88
N VAL A 72 19.63 75.70 63.58
CA VAL A 72 19.85 75.22 62.21
C VAL A 72 18.52 74.80 61.56
N ALA A 73 17.64 74.10 62.28
CA ALA A 73 16.33 73.69 61.75
C ALA A 73 15.42 74.88 61.39
N ASP A 74 15.32 75.93 62.22
CA ASP A 74 14.59 77.17 61.89
C ASP A 74 15.19 77.87 60.66
N HIS A 75 16.53 77.95 60.58
CA HIS A 75 17.21 78.54 59.43
C HIS A 75 16.95 77.77 58.13
N LEU A 76 17.13 76.43 58.13
CA LEU A 76 16.86 75.57 56.98
C LEU A 76 15.39 75.66 56.53
N ARG A 77 14.44 75.70 57.49
CA ARG A 77 13.00 75.86 57.22
C ARG A 77 12.69 77.22 56.58
N ARG A 78 13.17 78.33 57.15
CA ARG A 78 12.86 79.68 56.60
C ARG A 78 13.56 79.98 55.28
N CYS A 79 14.72 79.37 55.01
CA CYS A 79 15.39 79.44 53.72
C CYS A 79 14.82 78.46 52.68
N GLY A 80 13.79 77.65 53.02
CA GLY A 80 13.11 76.76 52.07
C GLY A 80 13.92 75.52 51.66
N TYR A 81 14.93 75.13 52.45
CA TYR A 81 15.80 73.98 52.16
C TYR A 81 15.15 72.64 52.57
N GLU A 82 13.92 72.39 52.10
CA GLU A 82 13.08 71.25 52.48
C GLU A 82 13.78 69.89 52.34
N PHE A 83 14.59 69.69 51.29
CA PHE A 83 15.35 68.45 51.10
C PHE A 83 16.39 68.26 52.22
N SER A 84 17.24 69.26 52.47
CA SER A 84 18.23 69.23 53.55
C SER A 84 17.58 69.09 54.92
N LEU A 85 16.47 69.79 55.16
CA LEU A 85 15.68 69.70 56.39
C LEU A 85 15.11 68.29 56.60
N SER A 86 14.67 67.61 55.54
CA SER A 86 14.13 66.24 55.60
C SER A 86 15.17 65.18 55.98
N VAL A 87 16.45 65.43 55.68
CA VAL A 87 17.59 64.58 56.05
C VAL A 87 18.12 64.94 57.45
N PHE A 88 18.20 66.24 57.75
CA PHE A 88 18.72 66.77 59.01
C PHE A 88 17.90 66.35 60.24
N TYR A 89 16.56 66.27 60.13
CA TYR A 89 15.71 65.83 61.25
C TYR A 89 16.08 64.41 61.77
N PRO A 90 16.12 63.36 60.90
CA PRO A 90 16.67 62.05 61.26
C PRO A 90 18.10 62.09 61.83
N GLU A 91 19.04 62.79 61.17
CA GLU A 91 20.46 62.80 61.55
C GLU A 91 20.71 63.41 62.93
N CYS A 92 20.04 64.53 63.24
CA CYS A 92 20.18 65.24 64.51
C CYS A 92 19.25 64.71 65.62
N GLY A 93 18.46 63.67 65.35
CA GLY A 93 17.51 63.09 66.32
C GLY A 93 16.44 64.07 66.79
N LEU A 94 16.10 65.07 65.97
CA LEU A 94 15.03 66.03 66.25
C LEU A 94 13.71 65.51 65.71
N GLU A 95 12.67 65.58 66.53
CA GLU A 95 11.29 65.41 66.11
C GLU A 95 10.69 66.79 65.82
N LYS A 96 9.82 66.91 64.80
CA LYS A 96 9.22 68.19 64.35
C LYS A 96 8.39 68.94 65.42
N GLU A 97 8.12 68.29 66.55
CA GLU A 97 7.36 68.83 67.68
C GLU A 97 8.27 69.27 68.86
N LYS A 98 9.60 69.15 68.71
CA LYS A 98 10.60 69.41 69.76
C LYS A 98 11.62 70.51 69.40
N ASP A 99 11.30 71.34 68.40
CA ASP A 99 12.05 72.55 68.08
C ASP A 99 11.87 73.59 69.21
N PHE A 100 12.95 74.19 69.72
CA PHE A 100 12.85 75.28 70.72
C PHE A 100 12.22 76.54 70.13
N THR A 101 11.39 77.26 70.91
CA THR A 101 10.88 78.57 70.49
C THR A 101 11.94 79.66 70.66
N ILE A 102 11.74 80.79 69.99
CA ILE A 102 12.63 81.96 70.10
C ILE A 102 12.71 82.50 71.54
N HIS A 103 11.63 82.41 72.32
CA HIS A 103 11.65 82.76 73.75
C HIS A 103 12.53 81.81 74.56
N ASP A 104 12.44 80.50 74.32
CA ASP A 104 13.29 79.50 74.99
C ASP A 104 14.77 79.71 74.65
N LEU A 105 15.08 79.98 73.38
CA LEU A 105 16.44 80.26 72.90
C LEU A 105 17.01 81.53 73.57
N MET A 106 16.24 82.62 73.62
CA MET A 106 16.65 83.85 74.32
C MET A 106 16.90 83.62 75.82
N GLN A 107 16.04 82.84 76.48
CA GLN A 107 16.18 82.50 77.90
C GLN A 107 17.38 81.60 78.16
N LEU A 108 17.65 80.62 77.29
CA LEU A 108 18.82 79.75 77.36
C LEU A 108 20.13 80.54 77.17
N MET A 109 20.13 81.51 76.26
CA MET A 109 21.23 82.48 76.06
C MET A 109 21.33 83.55 77.17
N LYS A 110 20.46 83.51 78.19
CA LYS A 110 20.41 84.45 79.33
C LYS A 110 20.31 85.93 78.93
N ILE A 111 19.70 86.21 77.78
CA ILE A 111 19.52 87.58 77.29
C ILE A 111 18.49 88.28 78.20
N ASN A 112 18.88 89.38 78.84
CA ASN A 112 18.01 90.12 79.76
C ASN A 112 16.78 90.70 79.01
N PRO A 113 15.53 90.35 79.38
CA PRO A 113 14.32 90.85 78.72
C PRO A 113 14.14 92.38 78.70
N LYS A 114 14.87 93.10 79.56
CA LYS A 114 14.85 94.58 79.60
C LYS A 114 15.87 95.22 78.64
N SER A 115 16.77 94.45 78.03
CA SER A 115 17.77 94.95 77.08
C SER A 115 17.14 95.41 75.77
N GLU A 116 17.65 96.49 75.18
CA GLU A 116 17.20 96.94 73.85
C GLU A 116 17.43 95.86 72.77
N PHE A 117 18.50 95.06 72.90
CA PHE A 117 18.77 93.90 72.03
C PHE A 117 17.65 92.85 72.07
N TYR A 118 17.07 92.60 73.25
CA TYR A 118 15.94 91.69 73.41
C TYR A 118 14.68 92.26 72.72
N LYS A 119 14.42 93.57 72.90
CA LYS A 119 13.27 94.24 72.27
C LYS A 119 13.40 94.28 70.75
N SER A 120 14.57 94.60 70.22
CA SER A 120 14.87 94.61 68.78
C SER A 120 14.63 93.23 68.16
N MET A 121 15.26 92.19 68.72
CA MET A 121 15.14 90.82 68.21
C MET A 121 13.73 90.25 68.37
N MET A 122 12.95 90.64 69.38
CA MET A 122 11.53 90.31 69.49
C MET A 122 10.66 91.02 68.45
N ALA A 123 10.90 92.31 68.19
CA ALA A 123 10.17 93.06 67.16
C ALA A 123 10.46 92.52 65.75
N ALA A 124 11.72 92.21 65.46
CA ALA A 124 12.13 91.59 64.19
C ALA A 124 11.46 90.23 63.94
N TYR A 125 11.22 89.43 65.00
CA TYR A 125 10.48 88.18 64.90
C TYR A 125 8.98 88.40 64.61
N GLN A 126 8.33 89.32 65.34
CA GLN A 126 6.90 89.61 65.17
C GLN A 126 6.55 90.16 63.78
N ASN A 127 7.50 90.84 63.12
CA ASN A 127 7.33 91.43 61.78
C ASN A 127 7.45 90.41 60.62
N ASN A 128 7.39 89.09 60.87
CA ASN A 128 7.49 88.04 59.85
C ASN A 128 8.71 88.18 58.91
N SER A 129 9.87 88.53 59.48
CA SER A 129 11.14 88.52 58.75
C SER A 129 11.37 87.14 58.10
N THR A 130 11.67 87.14 56.80
CA THR A 130 11.99 85.93 56.01
C THR A 130 13.33 85.30 56.41
N LYS A 131 14.06 85.93 57.34
CA LYS A 131 15.33 85.46 57.90
C LYS A 131 15.07 84.58 59.13
N GLY A 132 15.71 83.42 59.20
CA GLY A 132 15.73 82.59 60.42
C GLY A 132 16.41 83.31 61.59
N PHE A 133 16.10 82.91 62.83
CA PHE A 133 16.61 83.54 64.05
C PHE A 133 18.14 83.62 64.06
N LEU A 134 18.82 82.57 63.59
CA LEU A 134 20.28 82.53 63.45
C LEU A 134 20.84 83.68 62.59
N LEU A 135 20.13 84.08 61.54
CA LEU A 135 20.54 85.19 60.67
C LEU A 135 20.17 86.56 61.28
N GLN A 136 19.07 86.64 62.04
CA GLN A 136 18.72 87.87 62.76
C GLN A 136 19.75 88.16 63.86
N ILE A 137 20.06 87.20 64.73
CA ILE A 137 20.99 87.41 65.85
C ILE A 137 22.40 87.79 65.39
N LEU A 138 22.87 87.24 64.26
CA LEU A 138 24.14 87.64 63.63
C LEU A 138 24.07 89.07 63.06
N THR A 139 22.92 89.50 62.53
CA THR A 139 22.73 90.89 62.05
C THR A 139 22.79 91.87 63.23
N GLU A 140 21.98 91.65 64.27
CA GLU A 140 21.94 92.51 65.47
C GLU A 140 23.31 92.58 66.19
N LEU A 141 24.10 91.49 66.18
CA LEU A 141 25.44 91.47 66.77
C LEU A 141 26.45 92.29 65.95
N MET A 142 26.40 92.23 64.60
CA MET A 142 27.23 93.11 63.77
C MET A 142 26.87 94.59 63.99
N ASP A 143 25.57 94.90 64.02
CA ASP A 143 25.09 96.27 64.24
C ASP A 143 25.44 96.79 65.66
N TYR A 144 25.40 95.93 66.68
CA TYR A 144 25.83 96.27 68.04
C TYR A 144 27.35 96.51 68.13
N HIS A 145 28.17 95.72 67.43
CA HIS A 145 29.62 95.93 67.37
C HIS A 145 30.02 97.21 66.63
N LEU A 146 29.16 97.75 65.76
CA LEU A 146 29.36 99.04 65.08
C LEU A 146 29.05 100.28 65.95
N GLN A 147 28.55 100.13 67.19
CA GLN A 147 28.01 101.25 67.99
C GLN A 147 28.59 101.46 69.40
N ARG A 148 29.60 100.68 69.84
CA ARG A 148 30.02 100.68 71.26
C ARG A 148 31.40 101.33 71.53
N ASP A 149 31.36 102.60 71.95
CA ASP A 149 32.42 103.21 72.78
C ASP A 149 32.30 102.77 74.26
N GLY A 150 33.41 102.78 75.02
CA GLY A 150 33.52 102.14 76.34
C GLY A 150 33.38 103.02 77.58
N ARG A 151 33.24 102.37 78.76
CA ARG A 151 33.39 102.96 80.11
C ARG A 151 33.34 101.89 81.23
N ASP A 152 34.11 102.12 82.31
CA ASP A 152 34.08 101.42 83.62
C ASP A 152 34.45 102.45 84.74
N ALA A 153 34.05 102.24 86.02
CA ALA A 153 34.35 103.16 87.14
C ALA A 153 34.18 102.54 88.56
N ASP A 154 34.79 103.17 89.59
CA ASP A 154 34.93 102.69 90.99
C ASP A 154 34.49 103.71 92.09
N THR A 155 34.75 103.46 93.39
CA THR A 155 34.03 104.03 94.58
C THR A 155 34.86 104.87 95.60
N GLN A 156 34.22 105.69 96.48
CA GLN A 156 34.84 106.50 97.58
C GLN A 156 33.89 106.90 98.78
N THR A 157 34.45 107.44 99.88
CA THR A 157 33.80 107.87 101.17
C THR A 157 34.44 109.16 101.78
N ILE A 158 33.76 109.95 102.66
CA ILE A 158 34.16 111.35 103.07
C ILE A 158 34.00 111.66 104.59
N SER A 159 34.65 112.72 105.13
CA SER A 159 34.65 113.21 106.54
C SER A 159 34.70 114.76 106.70
N THR A 160 34.18 115.35 107.80
CA THR A 160 34.26 116.79 108.26
C THR A 160 33.54 116.98 109.63
N SER A 161 33.52 118.08 110.43
CA SER A 161 34.15 119.44 110.49
C SER A 161 34.09 120.05 111.95
N PRO A 162 34.78 121.17 112.30
CA PRO A 162 34.88 121.73 113.69
C PRO A 162 34.52 123.23 113.89
N TYR A 163 34.21 123.72 115.12
CA TYR A 163 34.60 125.09 115.64
C TYR A 163 34.29 125.38 117.15
N LYS A 164 35.11 126.27 117.75
CA LYS A 164 34.92 127.18 118.94
C LYS A 164 35.03 126.69 120.40
N GLU A 165 35.56 127.57 121.25
CA GLU A 165 36.06 127.35 122.62
C GLU A 165 35.13 127.91 123.72
N SER A 166 35.06 127.25 124.89
CA SER A 166 34.52 127.82 126.15
C SER A 166 34.81 126.95 127.38
N ILE A 167 34.61 127.51 128.58
CA ILE A 167 34.64 126.89 129.93
C ILE A 167 35.97 126.28 130.39
N VAL A 168 36.59 125.36 129.63
CA VAL A 168 37.68 124.50 130.10
C VAL A 168 38.86 125.29 130.70
N ASP A 169 39.30 126.35 130.03
CA ASP A 169 40.47 127.12 130.46
C ASP A 169 40.19 128.04 131.67
N LYS A 170 38.92 128.27 132.01
CA LYS A 170 38.56 128.96 133.26
C LYS A 170 38.59 128.04 134.48
N LEU A 171 38.48 126.72 134.30
CA LEU A 171 38.63 125.75 135.38
C LEU A 171 40.10 125.56 135.73
N LYS A 172 40.97 125.41 134.71
CA LYS A 172 42.44 125.27 134.90
C LYS A 172 43.04 126.36 135.80
N PHE A 173 42.67 127.62 135.61
CA PHE A 173 43.18 128.72 136.43
C PHE A 173 42.74 128.66 137.90
N ILE A 174 41.57 128.06 138.19
CA ILE A 174 41.11 127.80 139.56
C ILE A 174 41.90 126.63 140.16
N ASP A 175 42.12 125.56 139.37
CA ASP A 175 42.91 124.40 139.80
C ASP A 175 44.38 124.78 140.09
N GLU A 176 44.99 125.63 139.25
CA GLU A 176 46.34 126.19 139.45
C GLU A 176 46.45 126.99 140.77
N GLN A 177 45.45 127.83 141.08
CA GLN A 177 45.40 128.57 142.35
C GLN A 177 45.09 127.69 143.57
N PHE A 178 44.54 126.49 143.38
CA PHE A 178 44.26 125.55 144.46
C PHE A 178 45.47 124.65 144.80
N GLU A 179 46.34 124.37 143.83
CA GLU A 179 47.61 123.63 144.05
C GLU A 179 48.59 124.39 144.96
N GLU A 180 48.73 125.72 144.82
CA GLU A 180 49.73 126.50 145.60
C GLU A 180 49.47 126.50 147.11
N LEU A 181 48.20 126.39 147.54
CA LEU A 181 47.82 126.51 148.95
C LEU A 181 48.01 125.23 149.78
N TYR A 182 48.37 124.11 149.16
CA TYR A 182 48.57 122.82 149.83
C TYR A 182 50.02 122.32 149.68
N PRO A 183 50.94 122.65 150.62
CA PRO A 183 52.32 122.18 150.56
C PRO A 183 52.40 120.65 150.66
N LYS A 184 52.58 120.03 149.49
CA LYS A 184 52.73 118.59 149.26
C LYS A 184 53.73 117.97 150.24
N ARG A 185 53.28 116.98 151.02
CA ARG A 185 54.13 116.25 151.99
C ARG A 185 54.83 115.10 151.26
N PRO A 186 56.13 115.18 150.93
CA PRO A 186 56.77 114.21 150.03
C PRO A 186 56.83 112.78 150.60
N LYS A 187 56.73 112.62 151.93
CA LYS A 187 56.63 111.30 152.58
C LYS A 187 55.28 110.60 152.38
N PHE A 188 54.20 111.34 152.10
CA PHE A 188 52.90 110.77 151.75
C PHE A 188 52.83 110.45 150.26
N GLU A 189 53.36 111.30 149.38
CA GLU A 189 53.35 111.06 147.93
C GLU A 189 54.16 109.83 147.54
N SER A 190 55.31 109.57 148.18
CA SER A 190 56.07 108.33 147.98
C SER A 190 55.31 107.07 148.43
N LEU A 191 54.36 107.18 149.35
CA LEU A 191 53.53 106.08 149.85
C LEU A 191 52.26 105.90 149.00
N GLN A 192 51.62 107.01 148.63
CA GLN A 192 50.45 107.06 147.77
C GLN A 192 50.77 106.65 146.33
N GLY A 193 51.94 107.06 145.80
CA GLY A 193 52.47 106.59 144.52
C GLY A 193 52.61 105.06 144.52
N LYS A 194 53.27 104.49 145.52
CA LYS A 194 53.40 103.02 145.67
C LYS A 194 52.06 102.32 145.85
N LEU A 195 51.11 102.90 146.58
CA LEU A 195 49.75 102.35 146.69
C LEU A 195 48.99 102.41 145.37
N CYS A 196 49.19 103.45 144.54
CA CYS A 196 48.65 103.54 143.19
C CYS A 196 49.35 102.58 142.22
N GLU A 197 50.66 102.35 142.37
CA GLU A 197 51.42 101.35 141.61
C GLU A 197 50.95 99.94 141.95
N TYR A 198 50.90 99.55 143.23
CA TYR A 198 50.35 98.27 143.65
C TYR A 198 48.89 98.09 143.23
N ARG A 199 48.07 99.15 143.30
CA ARG A 199 46.69 99.09 142.79
C ARG A 199 46.66 98.87 141.28
N ARG A 200 47.47 99.59 140.49
CA ARG A 200 47.57 99.38 139.04
C ARG A 200 48.08 97.98 138.72
N GLU A 201 49.06 97.48 139.46
CA GLU A 201 49.58 96.11 139.31
C GLU A 201 48.49 95.06 139.61
N ILE A 202 47.68 95.25 140.66
CA ILE A 202 46.53 94.40 140.97
C ILE A 202 45.45 94.49 139.88
N ASP A 203 45.07 95.70 139.45
CA ASP A 203 44.06 95.94 138.42
C ASP A 203 44.53 95.36 137.06
N GLU A 204 45.82 95.51 136.70
CA GLU A 204 46.44 94.90 135.53
C GLU A 204 46.52 93.36 135.64
N GLN A 205 46.89 92.82 136.80
CA GLN A 205 46.90 91.36 137.04
C GLN A 205 45.49 90.79 136.89
N LEU A 206 44.49 91.45 137.49
CA LEU A 206 43.09 91.06 137.38
C LEU A 206 42.57 91.18 135.94
N GLN A 207 42.97 92.20 135.18
CA GLN A 207 42.63 92.33 133.76
C GLN A 207 43.32 91.25 132.89
N LYS A 208 44.57 90.90 133.19
CA LYS A 208 45.32 89.80 132.54
C LYS A 208 44.68 88.45 132.87
N GLU A 209 44.32 88.18 134.13
CA GLU A 209 43.56 87.00 134.53
C GLU A 209 42.18 86.93 133.87
N MET A 210 41.41 88.02 133.87
CA MET A 210 40.06 88.05 133.28
C MET A 210 40.10 87.85 131.76
N SER A 211 41.08 88.45 131.07
CA SER A 211 41.26 88.22 129.63
C SER A 211 41.74 86.80 129.32
N GLN A 212 42.65 86.22 130.12
CA GLN A 212 43.04 84.80 130.01
C GLN A 212 41.85 83.85 130.25
N LYS A 213 41.07 84.06 131.31
CA LYS A 213 39.85 83.29 131.61
C LYS A 213 38.82 83.40 130.49
N PHE A 214 38.65 84.59 129.91
CA PHE A 214 37.71 84.83 128.80
C PHE A 214 38.17 84.20 127.48
N GLN A 215 39.46 84.24 127.16
CA GLN A 215 40.00 83.55 125.98
C GLN A 215 39.92 82.03 126.17
N HIS A 216 40.29 81.50 127.35
CA HIS A 216 40.12 80.07 127.65
C HIS A 216 38.66 79.61 127.54
N PHE A 217 37.70 80.41 128.05
CA PHE A 217 36.27 80.14 127.87
C PHE A 217 35.85 80.13 126.39
N LYS A 218 36.31 81.10 125.59
CA LYS A 218 36.09 81.12 124.14
C LYS A 218 36.69 79.91 123.45
N ASP A 219 37.93 79.55 123.74
CA ASP A 219 38.62 78.42 123.12
C ASP A 219 37.90 77.09 123.44
N VAL A 220 37.42 76.94 124.67
CA VAL A 220 36.61 75.78 125.10
C VAL A 220 35.25 75.74 124.39
N GLU A 221 34.49 76.84 124.35
CA GLU A 221 33.19 76.86 123.66
C GLU A 221 33.33 76.75 122.14
N LEU A 222 34.37 77.34 121.53
CA LEU A 222 34.69 77.15 120.11
C LEU A 222 35.08 75.70 119.81
N ALA A 223 35.94 75.08 120.62
CA ALA A 223 36.31 73.67 120.47
C ALA A 223 35.08 72.75 120.61
N LYS A 224 34.17 73.05 121.54
CA LYS A 224 32.91 72.35 121.76
C LYS A 224 31.93 72.51 120.60
N ILE A 225 31.77 73.71 120.04
CA ILE A 225 30.97 73.94 118.82
C ILE A 225 31.57 73.19 117.62
N ILE A 226 32.89 73.26 117.44
CA ILE A 226 33.62 72.54 116.37
C ILE A 226 33.47 71.03 116.53
N LEU A 227 33.49 70.50 117.76
CA LEU A 227 33.26 69.08 118.05
C LEU A 227 31.83 68.66 117.70
N VAL A 228 30.82 69.43 118.16
CA VAL A 228 29.41 69.13 117.88
C VAL A 228 29.09 69.18 116.38
N GLU A 229 29.60 70.16 115.63
CA GLU A 229 29.35 70.23 114.19
C GLU A 229 30.13 69.16 113.40
N LYS A 230 31.33 68.75 113.87
CA LYS A 230 32.05 67.58 113.35
C LYS A 230 31.27 66.28 113.59
N GLU A 231 30.75 66.08 114.79
CA GLU A 231 29.88 64.94 115.08
C GLU A 231 28.62 64.93 114.21
N LYS A 232 27.97 66.09 114.05
CA LYS A 232 26.74 66.24 113.26
C LYS A 232 27.00 65.95 111.78
N SER A 233 27.99 66.60 111.17
CA SER A 233 28.38 66.35 109.77
C SER A 233 28.89 64.91 109.56
N GLN A 234 29.59 64.30 110.53
CA GLN A 234 29.97 62.89 110.47
C GLN A 234 28.76 61.94 110.53
N LYS A 235 27.74 62.26 111.36
CA LYS A 235 26.47 61.53 111.40
C LYS A 235 25.75 61.64 110.05
N GLU A 236 25.55 62.85 109.52
CA GLU A 236 24.93 63.11 108.21
C GLU A 236 25.65 62.35 107.08
N ILE A 237 26.99 62.40 107.03
CA ILE A 237 27.79 61.63 106.06
C ILE A 237 27.61 60.11 106.24
N SER A 238 27.53 59.61 107.48
CA SER A 238 27.29 58.19 107.73
C SER A 238 25.89 57.74 107.30
N GLU A 239 24.88 58.60 107.46
CA GLU A 239 23.50 58.34 107.06
C GLU A 239 23.36 58.34 105.53
N LEU A 240 23.92 59.34 104.85
CA LEU A 240 23.97 59.39 103.38
C LEU A 240 24.69 58.19 102.78
N ARG A 241 25.81 57.74 103.38
CA ARG A 241 26.49 56.49 102.96
C ARG A 241 25.58 55.27 103.14
N ARG A 242 24.93 55.14 104.30
CA ARG A 242 24.00 54.05 104.61
C ARG A 242 22.75 54.07 103.72
N GLU A 243 22.30 55.24 103.26
CA GLU A 243 21.21 55.39 102.29
C GLU A 243 21.63 54.99 100.87
N LEU A 244 22.79 55.48 100.44
CA LEU A 244 23.38 55.13 99.14
C LEU A 244 23.64 53.61 99.04
N GLU A 245 24.17 53.00 100.10
CA GLU A 245 24.39 51.56 100.18
C GLU A 245 23.06 50.77 100.09
N ARG A 246 22.04 51.13 100.88
CA ARG A 246 20.68 50.54 100.78
C ARG A 246 20.09 50.72 99.38
N ALA A 247 20.27 51.87 98.76
CA ALA A 247 19.79 52.14 97.40
C ALA A 247 20.52 51.31 96.33
N TYR A 248 21.81 50.99 96.53
CA TYR A 248 22.54 50.07 95.68
C TYR A 248 22.15 48.61 95.94
N GLN A 249 21.97 48.19 97.19
CA GLN A 249 21.49 46.85 97.55
C GLN A 249 20.11 46.57 96.92
N LEU A 250 19.14 47.47 97.08
CA LEU A 250 17.80 47.34 96.47
C LEU A 250 17.84 47.30 94.94
N LYS A 251 18.78 48.01 94.30
CA LYS A 251 18.99 47.94 92.83
C LYS A 251 19.63 46.61 92.42
N TYR A 252 20.61 46.14 93.18
CA TYR A 252 21.31 44.87 92.96
C TYR A 252 20.34 43.69 93.10
N ASP A 253 19.61 43.60 94.22
CA ASP A 253 18.59 42.57 94.46
C ASP A 253 17.49 42.63 93.38
N GLY A 254 17.05 43.83 93.00
CA GLY A 254 16.11 44.05 91.92
C GLY A 254 16.61 43.59 90.54
N LEU A 255 17.92 43.62 90.28
CA LEU A 255 18.53 43.06 89.07
C LEU A 255 18.69 41.54 89.18
N VAL A 256 19.21 41.02 90.29
CA VAL A 256 19.40 39.58 90.54
C VAL A 256 18.07 38.83 90.49
N SER A 257 16.98 39.39 91.04
CA SER A 257 15.64 38.81 90.91
C SER A 257 15.11 38.84 89.47
N ARG A 258 15.42 39.89 88.69
CA ARG A 258 15.04 39.93 87.25
C ARG A 258 15.80 38.90 86.44
N GLU A 259 17.09 38.72 86.72
CA GLU A 259 17.97 37.75 86.08
C GLU A 259 17.54 36.31 86.41
N LYS A 260 17.36 35.97 87.70
CA LYS A 260 16.82 34.66 88.13
C LYS A 260 15.48 34.35 87.46
N ASN A 261 14.53 35.28 87.52
CA ASN A 261 13.23 35.11 86.86
C ASN A 261 13.36 34.96 85.32
N ALA A 262 14.39 35.49 84.69
CA ALA A 262 14.64 35.32 83.25
C ALA A 262 15.28 33.96 82.94
N ILE A 263 16.26 33.51 83.74
CA ILE A 263 16.87 32.18 83.66
C ILE A 263 15.82 31.09 83.90
N GLU A 264 14.96 31.24 84.91
CA GLU A 264 13.88 30.31 85.21
C GLU A 264 12.87 30.20 84.06
N ARG A 265 12.45 31.32 83.45
CA ARG A 265 11.60 31.28 82.25
C ARG A 265 12.28 30.59 81.07
N LEU A 266 13.57 30.85 80.85
CA LEU A 266 14.35 30.24 79.77
C LEU A 266 14.51 28.72 80.00
N HIS A 267 14.78 28.29 81.22
CA HIS A 267 14.86 26.88 81.61
C HIS A 267 13.51 26.17 81.43
N MET A 268 12.41 26.78 81.90
CA MET A 268 11.06 26.23 81.71
C MET A 268 10.68 26.12 80.23
N GLN A 269 11.06 27.11 79.40
CA GLN A 269 10.85 27.06 77.96
C GLN A 269 11.65 25.93 77.31
N GLN A 270 12.94 25.78 77.65
CA GLN A 270 13.79 24.68 77.17
C GLN A 270 13.26 23.30 77.63
N GLU A 271 12.74 23.19 78.84
CA GLU A 271 12.07 21.97 79.30
C GLU A 271 10.83 21.64 78.45
N ILE A 272 9.98 22.63 78.17
CA ILE A 272 8.78 22.44 77.33
C ILE A 272 9.20 22.02 75.91
N GLU A 273 10.11 22.76 75.27
CA GLU A 273 10.63 22.44 73.94
C GLU A 273 11.26 21.04 73.89
N SER A 274 12.02 20.63 74.92
CA SER A 274 12.59 19.27 74.99
C SER A 274 11.52 18.18 75.07
N LYS A 275 10.43 18.42 75.80
CA LYS A 275 9.29 17.49 75.95
C LYS A 275 8.46 17.43 74.67
N GLU A 276 8.25 18.55 73.99
CA GLU A 276 7.57 18.62 72.69
C GLU A 276 8.38 17.92 71.59
N VAL A 277 9.68 18.21 71.46
CA VAL A 277 10.58 17.54 70.51
C VAL A 277 10.67 16.04 70.80
N TYR A 278 10.70 15.63 72.08
CA TYR A 278 10.63 14.21 72.44
C TYR A 278 9.28 13.59 72.03
N ALA A 279 8.14 14.24 72.29
CA ALA A 279 6.83 13.75 71.90
C ALA A 279 6.66 13.65 70.37
N GLN A 280 7.14 14.64 69.61
CA GLN A 280 7.20 14.62 68.15
C GLN A 280 8.09 13.48 67.65
N ARG A 281 9.25 13.25 68.27
CA ARG A 281 10.12 12.10 67.94
C ARG A 281 9.41 10.76 68.21
N GLN A 282 8.66 10.63 69.30
CA GLN A 282 7.93 9.41 69.64
C GLN A 282 6.71 9.16 68.73
N THR A 283 6.04 10.20 68.23
CA THR A 283 4.98 10.05 67.22
C THR A 283 5.56 9.64 65.87
N LEU A 284 6.63 10.31 65.41
CA LEU A 284 7.35 9.93 64.18
C LEU A 284 7.89 8.50 64.22
N LEU A 285 8.42 8.02 65.35
CA LEU A 285 8.87 6.62 65.49
C LEU A 285 7.70 5.63 65.32
N LYS A 286 6.55 5.90 65.95
CA LYS A 286 5.33 5.08 65.80
C LYS A 286 4.78 5.10 64.38
N GLU A 287 4.88 6.24 63.68
CA GLU A 287 4.50 6.35 62.26
C GLU A 287 5.45 5.55 61.36
N ILE A 288 6.76 5.60 61.61
CA ILE A 288 7.76 4.78 60.90
C ILE A 288 7.51 3.29 61.13
N GLU A 289 7.19 2.87 62.36
CA GLU A 289 6.83 1.48 62.68
C GLU A 289 5.53 1.06 61.99
N ALA A 290 4.50 1.91 62.00
CA ALA A 290 3.24 1.65 61.30
C ALA A 290 3.42 1.56 59.77
N VAL A 291 4.33 2.35 59.18
CA VAL A 291 4.69 2.24 57.75
C VAL A 291 5.45 0.94 57.47
N ARG A 292 6.45 0.58 58.29
CA ARG A 292 7.19 -0.69 58.16
C ARG A 292 6.29 -1.92 58.24
N ASN A 293 5.32 -1.92 59.16
CA ASN A 293 4.36 -3.02 59.28
C ASN A 293 3.47 -3.10 58.02
N ARG A 294 2.97 -1.97 57.50
CA ARG A 294 2.22 -1.93 56.23
C ARG A 294 3.05 -2.38 55.03
N GLU A 295 4.34 -2.03 54.98
CA GLU A 295 5.25 -2.54 53.94
C GLU A 295 5.42 -4.06 54.03
N MET A 296 5.56 -4.61 55.24
CA MET A 296 5.65 -6.06 55.45
C MET A 296 4.37 -6.78 55.01
N ASP A 297 3.19 -6.27 55.41
CA ASP A 297 1.89 -6.80 54.99
C ASP A 297 1.74 -6.77 53.46
N LEU A 298 2.19 -5.69 52.81
CA LEU A 298 2.14 -5.55 51.35
C LEU A 298 3.11 -6.50 50.65
N ARG A 299 4.32 -6.70 51.17
CA ARG A 299 5.28 -7.69 50.63
C ARG A 299 4.71 -9.11 50.70
N GLN A 300 4.16 -9.52 51.84
CA GLN A 300 3.51 -10.82 51.99
C GLN A 300 2.33 -11.02 51.03
N ARG A 301 1.54 -9.96 50.77
CA ARG A 301 0.46 -9.98 49.77
C ARG A 301 0.98 -10.09 48.33
N ILE A 302 2.10 -9.45 48.01
CA ILE A 302 2.74 -9.55 46.67
C ILE A 302 3.33 -10.95 46.49
N GLU A 303 4.08 -11.47 47.46
CA GLU A 303 4.69 -12.80 47.42
C GLU A 303 3.65 -13.92 47.28
N SER A 304 2.53 -13.83 48.03
CA SER A 304 1.42 -14.79 47.91
C SER A 304 0.63 -14.65 46.61
N PHE A 305 0.46 -13.43 46.08
CA PHE A 305 -0.12 -13.21 44.76
C PHE A 305 0.76 -13.77 43.63
N GLU A 306 2.08 -13.53 43.67
CA GLU A 306 3.03 -14.08 42.72
C GLU A 306 3.04 -15.62 42.75
N LEU A 307 2.98 -16.23 43.93
CA LEU A 307 2.92 -17.68 44.07
C LEU A 307 1.62 -18.25 43.47
N ALA A 308 0.49 -17.58 43.72
CA ALA A 308 -0.80 -17.94 43.12
C ALA A 308 -0.79 -17.79 41.59
N GLN A 309 -0.16 -16.73 41.06
CA GLN A 309 0.02 -16.53 39.62
C GLN A 309 0.88 -17.65 39.01
N LYS A 310 2.06 -17.95 39.58
CA LYS A 310 2.96 -19.01 39.10
C LYS A 310 2.25 -20.36 39.04
N LEU A 311 1.51 -20.71 40.09
CA LEU A 311 0.72 -21.94 40.17
C LEU A 311 -0.46 -21.97 39.17
N GLN A 312 -1.05 -20.81 38.83
CA GLN A 312 -2.06 -20.73 37.76
C GLN A 312 -1.44 -20.80 36.36
N GLU A 313 -0.25 -20.25 36.15
CA GLU A 313 0.50 -20.42 34.90
C GLU A 313 0.88 -21.89 34.67
N GLU A 314 1.31 -22.61 35.71
CA GLU A 314 1.61 -24.05 35.62
C GLU A 314 0.37 -24.90 35.30
N LYS A 315 -0.79 -24.58 35.88
CA LYS A 315 -2.09 -25.16 35.47
C LYS A 315 -2.40 -24.88 34.00
N ASN A 316 -2.24 -23.63 33.55
CA ASN A 316 -2.48 -23.26 32.16
C ASN A 316 -1.50 -23.97 31.20
N ARG A 317 -0.22 -24.12 31.57
CA ARG A 317 0.79 -24.85 30.78
C ARG A 317 0.43 -26.33 30.64
N SER A 318 0.11 -27.01 31.75
CA SER A 318 -0.29 -28.43 31.72
C SER A 318 -1.60 -28.69 30.98
N VAL A 319 -2.59 -27.80 31.08
CA VAL A 319 -3.81 -27.86 30.24
C VAL A 319 -3.46 -27.68 28.75
N ASN A 320 -2.60 -26.71 28.40
CA ASN A 320 -2.17 -26.49 27.02
C ASN A 320 -1.36 -27.68 26.46
N GLU A 321 -0.57 -28.37 27.28
CA GLU A 321 0.13 -29.60 26.87
C GLU A 321 -0.84 -30.77 26.64
N LEU A 322 -1.88 -30.91 27.47
CA LEU A 322 -2.93 -31.92 27.27
C LEU A 322 -3.76 -31.62 26.01
N LEU A 323 -4.07 -30.35 25.74
CA LEU A 323 -4.74 -29.93 24.50
C LEU A 323 -3.86 -30.24 23.28
N ARG A 324 -2.57 -29.86 23.28
CA ARG A 324 -1.64 -30.16 22.19
C ARG A 324 -1.46 -31.66 21.91
N LYS A 325 -1.45 -32.49 22.95
CA LYS A 325 -1.44 -33.95 22.80
C LYS A 325 -2.72 -34.42 22.10
N ARG A 326 -3.89 -33.98 22.57
CA ARG A 326 -5.19 -34.31 21.97
C ARG A 326 -5.34 -33.79 20.53
N GLU A 327 -4.83 -32.61 20.22
CA GLU A 327 -4.77 -32.05 18.86
C GLU A 327 -3.92 -32.92 17.94
N LEU A 328 -2.76 -33.37 18.41
CA LEU A 328 -1.88 -34.29 17.68
C LEU A 328 -2.54 -35.68 17.50
N ASP A 329 -3.20 -36.21 18.53
CA ASP A 329 -3.92 -37.50 18.48
C ASP A 329 -5.08 -37.43 17.47
N VAL A 330 -5.87 -36.36 17.49
CA VAL A 330 -6.94 -36.11 16.50
C VAL A 330 -6.35 -36.02 15.10
N LYS A 331 -5.27 -35.25 14.90
CA LYS A 331 -4.62 -35.14 13.59
C LYS A 331 -4.09 -36.49 13.10
N ASN A 332 -3.43 -37.28 13.96
CA ASN A 332 -2.97 -38.62 13.61
C ASN A 332 -4.14 -39.52 13.17
N ILE A 333 -5.29 -39.42 13.85
CA ILE A 333 -6.52 -40.14 13.46
C ILE A 333 -7.03 -39.64 12.10
N GLU A 334 -7.12 -38.34 11.87
CA GLU A 334 -7.51 -37.74 10.59
C GLU A 334 -6.59 -38.16 9.44
N ASP A 335 -5.27 -38.10 9.63
CA ASP A 335 -4.27 -38.52 8.64
C ASP A 335 -4.42 -40.03 8.30
N THR A 336 -4.68 -40.90 9.30
CA THR A 336 -4.95 -42.33 9.01
C THR A 336 -6.29 -42.57 8.32
N PHE A 337 -7.32 -41.74 8.52
CA PHE A 337 -8.57 -41.83 7.78
C PHE A 337 -8.42 -41.32 6.35
N GLN A 338 -7.68 -40.23 6.12
CA GLN A 338 -7.32 -39.75 4.78
C GLN A 338 -6.53 -40.81 4.01
N GLN A 339 -5.57 -41.48 4.65
CA GLN A 339 -4.83 -42.58 4.04
C GLN A 339 -5.76 -43.76 3.66
N LYS A 340 -6.65 -44.21 4.56
CA LYS A 340 -7.63 -45.27 4.26
C LYS A 340 -8.54 -44.91 3.08
N LEU A 341 -9.06 -43.67 3.04
CA LEU A 341 -9.88 -43.17 1.93
C LEU A 341 -9.10 -43.12 0.60
N GLN A 342 -7.81 -42.78 0.66
CA GLN A 342 -6.93 -42.81 -0.51
C GLN A 342 -6.66 -44.24 -0.99
N ASP A 343 -6.44 -45.19 -0.07
CA ASP A 343 -6.23 -46.60 -0.36
C ASP A 343 -7.49 -47.25 -0.93
N GLU A 344 -8.69 -46.96 -0.38
CA GLU A 344 -9.98 -47.41 -0.93
C GLU A 344 -10.24 -46.83 -2.32
N ARG A 345 -9.97 -45.53 -2.54
CA ARG A 345 -10.06 -44.92 -3.88
C ARG A 345 -9.11 -45.59 -4.88
N LEU A 346 -7.90 -45.97 -4.44
CA LEU A 346 -6.95 -46.70 -5.28
C LEU A 346 -7.42 -48.13 -5.57
N ARG A 347 -7.98 -48.85 -4.58
CA ARG A 347 -8.59 -50.17 -4.78
C ARG A 347 -9.70 -50.13 -5.83
N TYR A 348 -10.69 -49.25 -5.67
CA TYR A 348 -11.76 -49.08 -6.67
C TYR A 348 -11.20 -48.70 -8.05
N GLN A 349 -10.16 -47.86 -8.13
CA GLN A 349 -9.53 -47.53 -9.41
C GLN A 349 -8.82 -48.74 -10.05
N VAL A 350 -8.26 -49.66 -9.26
CA VAL A 350 -7.66 -50.92 -9.75
C VAL A 350 -8.74 -51.92 -10.15
N GLU A 351 -9.78 -52.13 -9.33
CA GLU A 351 -10.91 -53.02 -9.63
C GLU A 351 -11.60 -52.63 -10.94
N ILE A 352 -11.87 -51.34 -11.15
CA ILE A 352 -12.46 -50.82 -12.39
C ILE A 352 -11.52 -51.06 -13.59
N LYS A 353 -10.20 -50.84 -13.44
CA LYS A 353 -9.22 -51.13 -14.49
C LYS A 353 -9.14 -52.62 -14.81
N GLU A 354 -9.17 -53.48 -13.80
CA GLU A 354 -9.22 -54.93 -13.97
C GLU A 354 -10.50 -55.37 -14.67
N GLU A 355 -11.66 -54.81 -14.33
CA GLU A 355 -12.91 -55.07 -15.05
C GLU A 355 -12.82 -54.66 -16.52
N TYR A 356 -12.28 -53.47 -16.82
CA TYR A 356 -12.06 -53.06 -18.20
C TYR A 356 -11.09 -53.99 -18.94
N LEU A 357 -9.98 -54.41 -18.31
CA LEU A 357 -9.06 -55.39 -18.90
C LEU A 357 -9.74 -56.74 -19.15
N LYS A 358 -10.50 -57.26 -18.18
CA LYS A 358 -11.26 -58.53 -18.30
C LYS A 358 -12.33 -58.45 -19.40
N LYS A 359 -12.97 -57.29 -19.58
CA LYS A 359 -13.94 -57.02 -20.67
C LYS A 359 -13.23 -56.95 -22.03
N THR A 360 -12.13 -56.21 -22.15
CA THR A 360 -11.33 -56.09 -23.37
C THR A 360 -10.72 -57.43 -23.80
N GLN A 361 -10.20 -58.22 -22.84
CA GLN A 361 -9.68 -59.56 -23.10
C GLN A 361 -10.75 -60.48 -23.69
N LYS A 362 -11.94 -60.53 -23.08
CA LYS A 362 -13.08 -61.29 -23.63
C LYS A 362 -13.45 -60.84 -25.04
N ILE A 363 -13.57 -59.54 -25.28
CA ILE A 363 -13.84 -58.99 -26.61
C ILE A 363 -12.77 -59.45 -27.60
N SER A 364 -11.47 -59.37 -27.26
CA SER A 364 -10.40 -59.84 -28.16
C SER A 364 -10.37 -61.35 -28.38
N GLU A 365 -10.79 -62.16 -27.40
CA GLU A 365 -10.98 -63.61 -27.59
C GLU A 365 -12.16 -63.90 -28.52
N ASP A 366 -13.27 -63.19 -28.37
CA ASP A 366 -14.49 -63.36 -29.17
C ASP A 366 -14.30 -62.81 -30.59
N GLU A 367 -13.56 -61.70 -30.77
CA GLU A 367 -13.10 -61.22 -32.08
C GLU A 367 -12.20 -62.25 -32.78
N ARG A 368 -11.28 -62.90 -32.05
CA ARG A 368 -10.46 -63.99 -32.60
C ARG A 368 -11.32 -65.21 -32.97
N ARG A 369 -12.25 -65.64 -32.11
CA ARG A 369 -13.21 -66.72 -32.40
C ARG A 369 -14.03 -66.42 -33.65
N ASN A 370 -14.62 -65.23 -33.73
CA ASN A 370 -15.38 -64.76 -34.89
C ASN A 370 -14.51 -64.67 -36.15
N GLY A 371 -13.24 -64.29 -36.03
CA GLY A 371 -12.28 -64.30 -37.14
C GLY A 371 -11.93 -65.70 -37.64
N GLU A 372 -11.78 -66.67 -36.73
CA GLU A 372 -11.55 -68.08 -37.04
C GLU A 372 -12.78 -68.76 -37.65
N GLU A 373 -13.99 -68.46 -37.15
CA GLU A 373 -15.25 -68.91 -37.74
C GLU A 373 -15.48 -68.26 -39.12
N ALA A 374 -15.22 -66.96 -39.27
CA ALA A 374 -15.29 -66.28 -40.57
C ALA A 374 -14.23 -66.78 -41.57
N ALA A 375 -13.10 -67.32 -41.11
CA ALA A 375 -12.13 -68.01 -41.96
C ALA A 375 -12.67 -69.37 -42.43
N ARG A 376 -13.17 -70.20 -41.50
CA ARG A 376 -13.81 -71.49 -41.83
C ARG A 376 -14.98 -71.34 -42.79
N LEU A 377 -15.87 -70.37 -42.54
CA LEU A 377 -17.01 -70.09 -43.43
C LEU A 377 -16.58 -69.61 -44.83
N ARG A 378 -15.38 -69.02 -44.99
CA ARG A 378 -14.81 -68.73 -46.32
C ARG A 378 -14.26 -69.99 -46.98
N GLU A 379 -13.58 -70.86 -46.24
CA GLU A 379 -13.10 -72.17 -46.73
C GLU A 379 -14.29 -73.05 -47.18
N ASP A 380 -15.32 -73.16 -46.34
CA ASP A 380 -16.59 -73.83 -46.68
C ASP A 380 -17.25 -73.20 -47.91
N ALA A 381 -17.32 -71.86 -48.00
CA ALA A 381 -17.87 -71.18 -49.18
C ALA A 381 -17.06 -71.44 -50.46
N ILE A 382 -15.72 -71.56 -50.37
CA ILE A 382 -14.86 -71.95 -51.49
C ILE A 382 -15.16 -73.39 -51.89
N ILE A 383 -15.23 -74.32 -50.93
CA ILE A 383 -15.55 -75.75 -51.17
C ILE A 383 -16.94 -75.89 -51.81
N ILE A 384 -17.95 -75.18 -51.29
CA ILE A 384 -19.32 -75.14 -51.84
C ILE A 384 -19.31 -74.58 -53.26
N ASN A 385 -18.55 -73.53 -53.55
CA ASN A 385 -18.47 -72.96 -54.90
C ASN A 385 -17.74 -73.90 -55.88
N MET A 386 -16.68 -74.60 -55.45
CA MET A 386 -16.03 -75.66 -56.24
C MET A 386 -16.99 -76.82 -56.51
N LYS A 387 -17.75 -77.27 -55.50
CA LYS A 387 -18.77 -78.32 -55.66
C LYS A 387 -19.93 -77.89 -56.56
N LYS A 388 -20.31 -76.60 -56.52
CA LYS A 388 -21.27 -76.00 -57.46
C LYS A 388 -20.74 -76.00 -58.90
N GLN A 389 -19.46 -75.67 -59.11
CA GLN A 389 -18.82 -75.77 -60.44
C GLN A 389 -18.70 -77.22 -60.93
N GLU A 390 -18.36 -78.18 -60.06
CA GLU A 390 -18.42 -79.61 -60.38
C GLU A 390 -19.83 -80.05 -60.77
N GLN A 391 -20.87 -79.58 -60.06
CA GLN A 391 -22.26 -79.86 -60.37
C GLN A 391 -22.71 -79.21 -61.69
N GLU A 392 -22.28 -77.99 -62.01
CA GLU A 392 -22.53 -77.33 -63.30
C GLU A 392 -21.83 -78.08 -64.46
N GLN A 393 -20.62 -78.60 -64.24
CA GLN A 393 -19.95 -79.50 -65.18
C GLN A 393 -20.68 -80.85 -65.33
N ALA A 394 -21.26 -81.38 -64.26
CA ALA A 394 -22.07 -82.59 -64.32
C ALA A 394 -23.39 -82.35 -65.08
N ILE A 395 -24.09 -81.25 -64.80
CA ILE A 395 -25.33 -80.87 -65.50
C ILE A 395 -25.06 -80.65 -66.99
N THR A 396 -24.00 -79.94 -67.36
CA THR A 396 -23.65 -79.72 -68.78
C THR A 396 -23.33 -81.04 -69.50
N ARG A 397 -22.58 -81.96 -68.88
CA ARG A 397 -22.38 -83.33 -69.41
C ARG A 397 -23.68 -84.13 -69.52
N THR A 398 -24.55 -84.07 -68.51
CA THR A 398 -25.86 -84.76 -68.54
C THR A 398 -26.76 -84.19 -69.63
N THR A 399 -26.76 -82.88 -69.89
CA THR A 399 -27.52 -82.28 -71.00
C THR A 399 -26.92 -82.62 -72.37
N GLN A 400 -25.60 -82.76 -72.49
CA GLN A 400 -24.95 -83.26 -73.71
C GLN A 400 -25.38 -84.72 -73.98
N LEU A 401 -25.24 -85.60 -72.98
CA LEU A 401 -25.69 -87.00 -73.05
C LEU A 401 -27.20 -87.12 -73.31
N GLN A 402 -28.03 -86.21 -72.80
CA GLN A 402 -29.46 -86.17 -73.09
C GLN A 402 -29.72 -85.83 -74.57
N VAL A 403 -28.99 -84.87 -75.15
CA VAL A 403 -29.07 -84.56 -76.59
C VAL A 403 -28.56 -85.72 -77.45
N GLU A 404 -27.50 -86.42 -77.03
CA GLU A 404 -27.05 -87.66 -77.68
C GLU A 404 -28.12 -88.76 -77.60
N VAL A 405 -28.73 -88.97 -76.43
CA VAL A 405 -29.83 -89.93 -76.25
C VAL A 405 -31.05 -89.57 -77.10
N ASP A 406 -31.43 -88.29 -77.20
CA ASP A 406 -32.60 -87.87 -77.97
C ASP A 406 -32.34 -87.83 -79.49
N THR A 407 -31.10 -87.57 -79.92
CA THR A 407 -30.70 -87.76 -81.33
C THR A 407 -30.58 -89.25 -81.70
N LEU A 408 -30.11 -90.11 -80.80
CA LEU A 408 -30.13 -91.56 -80.98
C LEU A 408 -31.57 -92.12 -80.98
N LYS A 409 -32.49 -91.59 -80.16
CA LYS A 409 -33.94 -91.91 -80.26
C LYS A 409 -34.52 -91.46 -81.59
N ALA A 410 -34.14 -90.28 -82.10
CA ALA A 410 -34.59 -89.80 -83.40
C ALA A 410 -34.08 -90.73 -84.53
N GLN A 411 -32.79 -91.11 -84.52
CA GLN A 411 -32.23 -92.09 -85.45
C GLN A 411 -32.93 -93.45 -85.33
N LEU A 412 -33.17 -93.95 -84.12
CA LEU A 412 -33.90 -95.19 -83.88
C LEU A 412 -35.32 -95.11 -84.44
N SER A 413 -36.03 -93.99 -84.24
CA SER A 413 -37.38 -93.79 -84.79
C SER A 413 -37.39 -93.79 -86.32
N LEU A 414 -36.38 -93.18 -86.96
CA LEU A 414 -36.20 -93.20 -88.41
C LEU A 414 -35.93 -94.62 -88.93
N VAL A 415 -35.07 -95.39 -88.25
CA VAL A 415 -34.80 -96.79 -88.58
C VAL A 415 -36.03 -97.68 -88.32
N THR A 416 -36.84 -97.39 -87.29
CA THR A 416 -38.13 -98.07 -87.06
C THR A 416 -39.12 -97.74 -88.17
N GLN A 417 -39.20 -96.50 -88.63
CA GLN A 417 -40.06 -96.08 -89.75
C GLN A 417 -39.61 -96.70 -91.09
N GLN A 418 -38.29 -96.83 -91.32
CA GLN A 418 -37.74 -97.57 -92.45
C GLN A 418 -38.09 -99.07 -92.38
N ASN A 419 -37.97 -99.69 -91.19
CA ASN A 419 -38.40 -101.07 -90.97
C ASN A 419 -39.92 -101.26 -91.16
N GLN A 420 -40.75 -100.28 -90.77
CA GLN A 420 -42.19 -100.31 -91.05
C GLN A 420 -42.46 -100.25 -92.55
N ASN A 421 -41.82 -99.33 -93.29
CA ASN A 421 -41.94 -99.22 -94.74
C ASN A 421 -41.49 -100.50 -95.49
N LEU A 422 -40.46 -101.19 -94.98
CA LEU A 422 -40.03 -102.50 -95.50
C LEU A 422 -41.00 -103.63 -95.16
N ASN A 423 -41.62 -103.62 -93.97
CA ASN A 423 -42.66 -104.60 -93.59
C ASN A 423 -43.98 -104.36 -94.34
N GLU A 424 -44.32 -103.12 -94.69
CA GLU A 424 -45.47 -102.79 -95.53
C GLU A 424 -45.26 -103.33 -96.95
N LYS A 425 -44.09 -103.13 -97.55
CA LYS A 425 -43.70 -103.76 -98.82
C LYS A 425 -43.71 -105.29 -98.77
N LEU A 426 -43.36 -105.90 -97.64
CA LEU A 426 -43.51 -107.34 -97.44
C LEU A 426 -44.97 -107.79 -97.30
N ARG A 427 -45.87 -106.94 -96.78
CA ARG A 427 -47.32 -107.20 -96.75
C ARG A 427 -47.98 -107.08 -98.12
N GLU A 428 -47.51 -106.18 -99.00
CA GLU A 428 -48.01 -106.07 -100.38
C GLU A 428 -47.79 -107.38 -101.18
N PHE A 429 -46.76 -108.16 -100.85
CA PHE A 429 -46.52 -109.50 -101.43
C PHE A 429 -47.29 -110.65 -100.76
N ALA A 430 -48.09 -110.41 -99.71
CA ALA A 430 -48.81 -111.46 -98.98
C ALA A 430 -50.02 -112.06 -99.75
N ALA A 431 -50.41 -111.48 -100.88
CA ALA A 431 -51.54 -111.95 -101.71
C ALA A 431 -51.26 -113.18 -102.59
N TYR A 432 -50.04 -113.73 -102.56
CA TYR A 432 -49.61 -114.88 -103.36
C TYR A 432 -50.54 -116.13 -103.32
N PRO A 433 -51.27 -116.45 -102.24
CA PRO A 433 -52.19 -117.59 -102.22
C PRO A 433 -53.42 -117.44 -103.15
N LEU A 434 -54.02 -116.25 -103.25
CA LEU A 434 -55.20 -116.06 -104.11
C LEU A 434 -54.86 -116.28 -105.59
N VAL A 435 -53.68 -115.82 -106.02
CA VAL A 435 -53.20 -115.99 -107.40
C VAL A 435 -52.95 -117.47 -107.75
N GLN A 436 -52.71 -118.35 -106.77
CA GLN A 436 -52.69 -119.80 -107.03
C GLN A 436 -54.09 -120.41 -107.15
N GLN A 437 -55.09 -119.86 -106.45
CA GLN A 437 -56.48 -120.31 -106.53
C GLN A 437 -57.12 -119.88 -107.86
N GLU A 438 -56.98 -118.61 -108.24
CA GLU A 438 -57.38 -118.09 -109.56
C GLU A 438 -56.66 -118.83 -110.71
N LYS A 439 -55.39 -119.20 -110.53
CA LYS A 439 -54.66 -120.03 -111.51
C LYS A 439 -55.29 -121.42 -111.70
N LEU A 440 -55.78 -122.07 -110.64
CA LEU A 440 -56.44 -123.37 -110.75
C LEU A 440 -57.83 -123.24 -111.38
N GLU A 441 -58.59 -122.21 -111.03
CA GLU A 441 -59.92 -121.94 -111.61
C GLU A 441 -59.81 -121.53 -113.09
N LEU A 442 -58.82 -120.71 -113.45
CA LEU A 442 -58.46 -120.44 -114.85
C LEU A 442 -57.94 -121.68 -115.57
N GLN A 443 -57.20 -122.59 -114.92
CA GLN A 443 -56.83 -123.88 -115.53
C GLN A 443 -58.06 -124.77 -115.78
N ALA A 444 -59.05 -124.76 -114.89
CA ALA A 444 -60.31 -125.49 -115.08
C ALA A 444 -61.16 -124.89 -116.21
N GLN A 445 -61.30 -123.56 -116.25
CA GLN A 445 -61.99 -122.85 -117.34
C GLN A 445 -61.25 -123.02 -118.68
N VAL A 446 -59.91 -123.01 -118.69
CA VAL A 446 -59.10 -123.33 -119.88
C VAL A 446 -59.22 -124.80 -120.28
N GLN A 447 -59.49 -125.75 -119.38
CA GLN A 447 -59.86 -127.11 -119.79
C GLN A 447 -61.28 -127.18 -120.35
N LEU A 448 -62.26 -126.48 -119.76
CA LEU A 448 -63.63 -126.41 -120.28
C LEU A 448 -63.67 -125.79 -121.69
N PHE A 449 -63.01 -124.65 -121.88
CA PHE A 449 -62.85 -124.03 -123.20
C PHE A 449 -61.99 -124.88 -124.14
N LYS A 450 -61.03 -125.68 -123.66
CA LYS A 450 -60.33 -126.67 -124.52
C LYS A 450 -61.21 -127.84 -124.93
N GLN A 451 -62.13 -128.30 -124.08
CA GLN A 451 -63.11 -129.33 -124.44
C GLN A 451 -64.10 -128.80 -125.47
N GLN A 452 -64.64 -127.60 -125.27
CA GLN A 452 -65.50 -126.92 -126.26
C GLN A 452 -64.76 -126.61 -127.57
N ILE A 453 -63.49 -126.19 -127.52
CA ILE A 453 -62.64 -126.02 -128.71
C ILE A 453 -62.29 -127.36 -129.34
N GLU A 454 -62.20 -128.46 -128.59
CA GLU A 454 -62.01 -129.79 -129.15
C GLU A 454 -63.27 -130.37 -129.77
N GLU A 455 -64.46 -130.07 -129.25
CA GLU A 455 -65.74 -130.44 -129.86
C GLU A 455 -65.93 -129.67 -131.17
N LEU A 456 -65.68 -128.36 -131.19
CA LEU A 456 -65.64 -127.54 -132.41
C LEU A 456 -64.51 -127.97 -133.38
N ARG A 457 -63.40 -128.55 -132.89
CA ARG A 457 -62.35 -129.15 -133.73
C ARG A 457 -62.69 -130.56 -134.21
N LYS A 458 -63.55 -131.29 -133.51
CA LYS A 458 -64.09 -132.59 -133.95
C LYS A 458 -65.20 -132.42 -134.99
N GLU A 459 -65.91 -131.29 -134.99
CA GLU A 459 -66.64 -130.82 -136.18
C GLU A 459 -65.69 -130.43 -137.33
N ASN A 460 -64.59 -129.70 -137.05
CA ASN A 460 -63.60 -129.32 -138.07
C ASN A 460 -62.85 -130.53 -138.69
N HIS A 461 -62.72 -131.63 -137.95
CA HIS A 461 -62.10 -132.89 -138.36
C HIS A 461 -62.70 -133.43 -139.67
N HIS A 462 -64.02 -133.33 -139.82
CA HIS A 462 -64.76 -133.93 -140.94
C HIS A 462 -64.59 -133.19 -142.28
N LEU A 463 -64.01 -131.98 -142.26
CA LEU A 463 -63.79 -131.16 -143.46
C LEU A 463 -62.30 -131.07 -143.88
N ARG A 464 -61.35 -131.15 -142.93
CA ARG A 464 -59.91 -130.98 -143.24
C ARG A 464 -59.17 -132.23 -143.71
N GLU A 465 -59.71 -133.43 -143.48
CA GLU A 465 -59.13 -134.68 -144.03
C GLU A 465 -59.16 -134.74 -145.57
N LYS A 466 -59.88 -133.83 -146.24
CA LYS A 466 -59.95 -133.71 -147.71
C LYS A 466 -59.01 -132.65 -148.32
N THR A 467 -58.17 -132.00 -147.52
CA THR A 467 -57.16 -131.02 -147.96
C THR A 467 -55.83 -131.25 -147.20
N MET A 468 -55.29 -132.47 -147.23
CA MET A 468 -54.44 -133.04 -148.31
C MET A 468 -53.02 -132.45 -148.39
N GLN A 469 -52.05 -133.35 -148.52
CA GLN A 469 -50.65 -133.06 -148.83
C GLN A 469 -50.53 -132.38 -150.20
N PRO A 470 -49.67 -131.36 -150.34
CA PRO A 470 -48.43 -131.56 -151.08
C PRO A 470 -47.20 -131.39 -150.17
N SER A 471 -46.14 -132.20 -150.25
CA SER A 471 -45.15 -132.35 -151.33
C SER A 471 -43.95 -131.37 -151.17
N THR A 472 -43.11 -131.25 -152.20
CA THR A 472 -41.74 -130.71 -152.16
C THR A 472 -41.58 -129.22 -151.81
N GLU A 473 -42.66 -128.45 -151.74
CA GLU A 473 -42.60 -126.98 -151.81
C GLU A 473 -42.29 -126.27 -150.48
N PHE A 474 -42.64 -126.83 -149.33
CA PHE A 474 -42.21 -126.25 -148.05
C PHE A 474 -40.70 -126.45 -147.80
N LEU A 475 -40.12 -127.52 -148.37
CA LEU A 475 -38.67 -127.74 -148.37
C LEU A 475 -37.96 -126.72 -149.27
N THR A 476 -38.48 -126.45 -150.47
CA THR A 476 -37.91 -125.39 -151.32
C THR A 476 -38.11 -123.99 -150.73
N LEU A 477 -39.11 -123.73 -149.89
CA LEU A 477 -39.21 -122.48 -149.13
C LEU A 477 -38.07 -122.33 -148.10
N GLN A 478 -37.60 -123.42 -147.49
CA GLN A 478 -36.43 -123.37 -146.60
C GLN A 478 -35.11 -123.25 -147.37
N GLU A 479 -35.04 -123.72 -148.63
CA GLU A 479 -33.96 -123.32 -149.55
C GLU A 479 -34.09 -121.86 -149.99
N GLN A 480 -35.30 -121.35 -150.26
CA GLN A 480 -35.54 -119.96 -150.67
C GLN A 480 -35.17 -118.95 -149.58
N ILE A 481 -35.32 -119.27 -148.29
CA ILE A 481 -34.80 -118.40 -147.21
C ILE A 481 -33.26 -118.35 -147.24
N ASN A 482 -32.57 -119.48 -147.49
CA ASN A 482 -31.12 -119.49 -147.69
C ASN A 482 -30.69 -118.76 -149.00
N GLN A 483 -31.53 -118.81 -150.04
CA GLN A 483 -31.35 -118.03 -151.27
C GLN A 483 -31.60 -116.54 -151.04
N LEU A 484 -32.54 -116.14 -150.17
CA LEU A 484 -32.78 -114.76 -149.79
C LEU A 484 -31.67 -114.19 -148.89
N GLU A 485 -31.08 -114.99 -148.00
CA GLU A 485 -29.92 -114.56 -147.21
C GLU A 485 -28.63 -114.45 -148.05
N SER A 486 -28.52 -115.21 -149.14
CA SER A 486 -27.44 -115.03 -150.12
C SER A 486 -27.75 -113.92 -151.13
N ALA A 487 -29.01 -113.70 -151.51
CA ALA A 487 -29.44 -112.53 -152.27
C ALA A 487 -29.19 -111.24 -151.48
N ARG A 488 -29.44 -111.21 -150.17
CA ARG A 488 -29.13 -110.07 -149.30
C ARG A 488 -27.61 -109.76 -149.23
N LYS A 489 -26.75 -110.77 -149.37
CA LYS A 489 -25.29 -110.59 -149.55
C LYS A 489 -24.93 -110.09 -150.94
N PHE A 490 -25.72 -110.45 -151.96
CA PHE A 490 -25.60 -109.91 -153.32
C PHE A 490 -26.03 -108.44 -153.35
N GLU A 491 -27.17 -108.10 -152.76
CA GLU A 491 -27.66 -106.72 -152.55
C GLU A 491 -26.64 -105.85 -151.81
N GLN A 492 -25.93 -106.38 -150.80
CA GLN A 492 -24.84 -105.64 -150.13
C GLN A 492 -23.62 -105.39 -151.04
N ASN A 493 -23.41 -106.16 -152.10
CA ASN A 493 -22.36 -105.91 -153.08
C ASN A 493 -22.85 -105.03 -154.24
N GLU A 494 -24.11 -105.17 -154.67
CA GLU A 494 -24.84 -104.17 -155.48
C GLU A 494 -24.74 -102.78 -154.81
N PHE A 495 -24.99 -102.68 -153.50
CA PHE A 495 -24.89 -101.42 -152.76
C PHE A 495 -23.47 -100.84 -152.75
N LYS A 496 -22.41 -101.67 -152.82
CA LYS A 496 -21.03 -101.18 -153.01
C LYS A 496 -20.82 -100.65 -154.42
N ILE A 497 -21.27 -101.38 -155.44
CA ILE A 497 -21.16 -100.98 -156.85
C ILE A 497 -21.93 -99.68 -157.09
N GLN A 498 -23.14 -99.55 -156.53
CA GLN A 498 -23.92 -98.31 -156.57
C GLN A 498 -23.23 -97.17 -155.80
N ARG A 499 -22.51 -97.46 -154.70
CA ARG A 499 -21.67 -96.46 -154.00
C ARG A 499 -20.49 -95.99 -154.86
N GLU A 500 -19.78 -96.91 -155.51
CA GLU A 500 -18.67 -96.59 -156.44
C GLU A 500 -19.16 -95.81 -157.68
N ILE A 501 -20.38 -96.07 -158.15
CA ILE A 501 -21.04 -95.30 -159.21
C ILE A 501 -21.40 -93.88 -158.72
N LEU A 502 -21.93 -93.73 -157.51
CA LEU A 502 -22.22 -92.43 -156.91
C LEU A 502 -20.94 -91.63 -156.58
N GLU A 503 -19.87 -92.30 -156.17
CA GLU A 503 -18.54 -91.69 -155.98
C GLU A 503 -18.00 -91.15 -157.32
N LYS A 504 -18.11 -91.92 -158.41
CA LYS A 504 -17.76 -91.43 -159.77
C LYS A 504 -18.68 -90.33 -160.30
N GLN A 505 -19.97 -90.34 -159.96
CA GLN A 505 -20.87 -89.24 -160.29
C GLN A 505 -20.52 -87.96 -159.51
N LEU A 506 -20.06 -88.10 -158.26
CA LEU A 506 -19.54 -86.98 -157.47
C LEU A 506 -18.22 -86.45 -158.05
N GLU A 507 -17.30 -87.31 -158.50
CA GLU A 507 -16.08 -86.90 -159.21
C GLU A 507 -16.43 -86.11 -160.48
N LEU A 508 -17.36 -86.59 -161.31
CA LEU A 508 -17.80 -85.91 -162.54
C LEU A 508 -18.54 -84.58 -162.27
N GLU A 509 -19.30 -84.46 -161.18
CA GLU A 509 -19.91 -83.19 -160.76
C GLU A 509 -18.87 -82.23 -160.12
N ILE A 510 -17.79 -82.74 -159.53
CA ILE A 510 -16.64 -81.93 -159.11
C ILE A 510 -15.87 -81.42 -160.33
N GLU A 511 -15.63 -82.24 -161.36
CA GLU A 511 -15.01 -81.81 -162.61
C GLU A 511 -15.87 -80.75 -163.33
N ARG A 512 -17.18 -80.98 -163.47
CA ARG A 512 -18.14 -79.96 -163.95
C ARG A 512 -18.15 -78.71 -163.09
N GLY A 513 -18.06 -78.85 -161.77
CA GLY A 513 -17.97 -77.73 -160.83
C GLY A 513 -16.71 -76.88 -161.05
N LEU A 514 -15.58 -77.52 -161.37
CA LEU A 514 -14.33 -76.85 -161.73
C LEU A 514 -14.41 -76.21 -163.12
N GLU A 515 -14.97 -76.88 -164.12
CA GLU A 515 -15.23 -76.30 -165.44
C GLU A 515 -16.13 -75.07 -165.33
N MET A 516 -17.26 -75.17 -164.64
CA MET A 516 -18.16 -74.03 -164.39
C MET A 516 -17.47 -72.92 -163.61
N LYS A 517 -16.59 -73.22 -162.65
CA LYS A 517 -15.85 -72.22 -161.89
C LYS A 517 -14.80 -71.47 -162.73
N ILE A 518 -14.15 -72.16 -163.67
CA ILE A 518 -13.21 -71.54 -164.63
C ILE A 518 -13.98 -70.73 -165.70
N GLN A 519 -15.12 -71.24 -166.18
CA GLN A 519 -16.04 -70.50 -167.05
C GLN A 519 -16.62 -69.26 -166.35
N LEU A 520 -16.92 -69.34 -165.05
CA LEU A 520 -17.37 -68.19 -164.26
C LEU A 520 -16.26 -67.16 -164.09
N LEU A 521 -15.05 -67.55 -163.66
CA LEU A 521 -13.93 -66.61 -163.49
C LEU A 521 -13.53 -65.90 -164.81
N SER A 522 -13.53 -66.62 -165.93
CA SER A 522 -13.25 -66.02 -167.25
C SER A 522 -14.41 -65.16 -167.78
N ARG A 523 -15.66 -65.52 -167.48
CA ARG A 523 -16.82 -64.62 -167.71
C ARG A 523 -16.80 -63.41 -166.78
N GLU A 524 -16.25 -63.54 -165.57
CA GLU A 524 -16.13 -62.44 -164.61
C GLU A 524 -15.05 -61.43 -165.05
N GLU A 525 -13.88 -61.90 -165.51
CA GLU A 525 -12.86 -61.01 -166.09
C GLU A 525 -13.33 -60.35 -167.40
N SER A 526 -13.97 -61.09 -168.30
CA SER A 526 -14.46 -60.52 -169.56
C SER A 526 -15.65 -59.57 -169.36
N SER A 527 -16.56 -59.88 -168.42
CA SER A 527 -17.59 -58.94 -167.95
C SER A 527 -16.96 -57.67 -167.40
N LYS A 528 -15.97 -57.77 -166.50
CA LYS A 528 -15.24 -56.61 -165.96
C LYS A 528 -14.50 -55.80 -167.03
N ARG A 529 -14.03 -56.41 -168.12
CA ARG A 529 -13.38 -55.68 -169.24
C ARG A 529 -14.34 -55.02 -170.23
N LEU A 530 -15.49 -55.65 -170.53
CA LEU A 530 -16.42 -55.14 -171.56
C LEU A 530 -17.63 -54.38 -171.00
N SER A 531 -17.90 -54.49 -169.68
CA SER A 531 -18.71 -53.49 -168.96
C SER A 531 -18.08 -52.09 -169.06
N ALA A 532 -16.75 -51.99 -169.19
CA ALA A 532 -16.07 -50.72 -169.46
C ALA A 532 -16.23 -50.22 -170.92
N GLN A 533 -16.88 -50.98 -171.81
CA GLN A 533 -17.27 -50.52 -173.15
C GLN A 533 -18.78 -50.26 -173.28
N VAL A 534 -19.61 -50.85 -172.42
CA VAL A 534 -21.02 -50.43 -172.23
C VAL A 534 -21.08 -48.92 -172.00
N GLU A 535 -20.26 -48.41 -171.08
CA GLU A 535 -20.22 -46.99 -170.70
C GLU A 535 -19.85 -46.04 -171.85
N GLN A 536 -19.10 -46.50 -172.86
CA GLN A 536 -18.60 -45.62 -173.92
C GLN A 536 -19.50 -45.55 -175.16
N LEU A 537 -20.21 -46.65 -175.52
CA LEU A 537 -21.14 -46.65 -176.66
C LEU A 537 -22.56 -46.20 -176.28
N GLU A 538 -23.02 -46.46 -175.05
CA GLU A 538 -24.29 -45.91 -174.56
C GLU A 538 -24.31 -44.36 -174.56
N PHE A 539 -23.13 -43.73 -174.49
CA PHE A 539 -22.99 -42.28 -174.53
C PHE A 539 -23.22 -41.67 -175.93
N GLN A 540 -22.86 -42.38 -177.01
CA GLN A 540 -22.64 -41.71 -178.31
C GLN A 540 -23.87 -41.63 -179.23
N LEU A 541 -24.74 -42.65 -179.31
CA LEU A 541 -25.90 -42.61 -180.23
C LEU A 541 -27.27 -42.43 -179.56
N ARG A 542 -27.30 -42.11 -178.27
CA ARG A 542 -28.46 -41.51 -177.60
C ARG A 542 -28.75 -40.06 -178.08
N GLN A 543 -27.98 -39.51 -179.03
CA GLN A 543 -28.09 -38.13 -179.51
C GLN A 543 -28.79 -37.90 -180.87
N THR A 544 -29.04 -38.92 -181.70
CA THR A 544 -29.45 -38.70 -183.11
C THR A 544 -30.68 -39.48 -183.61
N GLN A 545 -31.39 -40.19 -182.72
CA GLN A 545 -32.81 -40.46 -182.97
C GLN A 545 -33.63 -39.21 -182.61
N GLN A 546 -34.63 -38.87 -183.43
CA GLN A 546 -35.52 -37.69 -183.27
C GLN A 546 -34.78 -36.34 -183.49
N GLY A 547 -35.24 -35.39 -184.31
CA GLY A 547 -36.41 -35.30 -185.17
C GLY A 547 -36.68 -33.81 -185.53
N PHE A 548 -37.79 -33.56 -186.26
CA PHE A 548 -38.40 -32.23 -186.52
C PHE A 548 -37.77 -31.24 -187.54
N CYS A 549 -38.69 -30.57 -188.25
CA CYS A 549 -38.58 -29.28 -188.97
C CYS A 549 -37.85 -29.18 -190.33
N LEU A 550 -38.56 -29.65 -191.37
CA LEU A 550 -39.06 -28.87 -192.54
C LEU A 550 -38.23 -27.69 -193.14
N TYR A 551 -38.28 -27.66 -194.48
CA TYR A 551 -37.90 -26.59 -195.44
C TYR A 551 -36.41 -26.40 -195.82
N HIS A 552 -36.13 -26.86 -197.05
CA HIS A 552 -35.54 -26.12 -198.19
C HIS A 552 -34.11 -26.41 -198.70
N PHE A 553 -34.05 -26.44 -200.04
CA PHE A 553 -32.92 -26.37 -200.99
C PHE A 553 -31.78 -27.42 -201.00
N PHE A 554 -31.63 -28.06 -202.17
CA PHE A 554 -30.45 -28.03 -203.08
C PHE A 554 -29.08 -27.56 -202.52
N PRO A 555 -27.94 -28.05 -203.05
CA PRO A 555 -27.69 -29.29 -203.82
C PRO A 555 -26.32 -29.96 -203.46
N LEU A 556 -25.73 -30.70 -204.41
CA LEU A 556 -24.28 -30.90 -204.64
C LEU A 556 -23.47 -31.94 -203.82
N VAL A 557 -22.63 -32.64 -204.61
CA VAL A 557 -21.21 -33.00 -204.37
C VAL A 557 -20.82 -34.29 -203.61
N HIS A 558 -20.18 -35.14 -204.42
CA HIS A 558 -19.08 -36.09 -204.19
C HIS A 558 -18.86 -36.78 -202.82
N GLY A 559 -18.77 -38.12 -202.92
CA GLY A 559 -17.49 -38.81 -202.70
C GLY A 559 -17.07 -39.09 -201.26
N LEU A 560 -15.92 -39.71 -200.99
CA LEU A 560 -14.99 -40.49 -201.83
C LEU A 560 -14.67 -41.76 -200.99
N ASN A 561 -14.67 -42.98 -201.54
CA ASN A 561 -13.56 -43.58 -202.28
C ASN A 561 -12.19 -43.42 -201.58
N ILE A 562 -11.70 -44.50 -200.96
CA ILE A 562 -10.29 -44.99 -200.96
C ILE A 562 -10.28 -46.29 -200.11
N ASN A 563 -9.95 -47.46 -200.67
CA ASN A 563 -8.60 -48.01 -200.95
C ASN A 563 -7.80 -48.33 -199.66
N VAL A 564 -7.10 -49.47 -199.51
CA VAL A 564 -6.58 -50.47 -200.49
C VAL A 564 -6.65 -51.89 -199.91
N SER A 565 -6.86 -52.90 -200.78
CA SER A 565 -6.62 -54.36 -200.61
C SER A 565 -7.22 -55.11 -199.42
#